data_AF-A0A180GXH6-F1
#
_entry.id   AF-A0A180GXH6-F1
#
_cell.length_a   1.000
_cell.length_b   1.000
_cell.length_c   1.000
_cell.angle_alpha   90.00
_cell.angle_beta   90.00
_cell.angle_gamma   90.00
#
_symmetry.space_group_name_H-M   'P 1'
#
loop_
_entity.id
_entity.type
_entity.pdbx_description
1 polymer ?
#
loop_
_entity_poly.entity_id
_entity_poly.type
_entity_poly.pdbx_seq_one_letter_code
_entity_poly.pdbx_strand_id
1 'polypeptide(L)'
;MKCFLPIFLSAVALAQGANIRNGSSARPQRRQDYLDGTYEANARVMPEMCPSSGACSMTDRGWPSKGFSCPPKADSYGVTDYSFLTAQDTAMVYGGGDEIEAKDWPKSCSLPPKGSKMMRYSNGAWSAIYSIKPTCNCPEGVQPKCTRANGLSKETCNIAVLTFCEMRSGSDICSPK
;
A
#
# COMPACT_ATOMS: atom_id res chain seq x y z
N MET A 1 -13.63 -85.20 -0.40
CA MET A 1 -12.23 -84.83 -0.10
C MET A 1 -12.02 -83.36 -0.46
N LYS A 2 -11.46 -82.57 0.48
CA LYS A 2 -10.77 -81.26 0.30
C LYS A 2 -11.65 -80.07 -0.13
N CYS A 3 -11.51 -78.83 0.36
CA CYS A 3 -10.77 -78.18 1.45
C CYS A 3 -11.36 -76.75 1.60
N PHE A 4 -11.25 -76.18 2.79
CA PHE A 4 -11.62 -74.81 3.18
C PHE A 4 -10.70 -73.71 2.56
N LEU A 5 -11.31 -72.52 2.27
CA LEU A 5 -10.89 -71.07 2.33
C LEU A 5 -9.41 -70.61 2.21
N PRO A 6 -9.06 -69.31 1.94
CA PRO A 6 -9.89 -68.09 1.86
C PRO A 6 -9.60 -67.10 0.69
N ILE A 7 -10.42 -66.04 0.72
CA ILE A 7 -10.48 -64.79 -0.04
C ILE A 7 -9.17 -63.97 0.01
N PHE A 8 -8.77 -63.40 -1.13
CA PHE A 8 -7.96 -62.18 -1.21
C PHE A 8 -8.59 -61.20 -2.20
N LEU A 9 -9.21 -60.14 -1.65
CA LEU A 9 -9.63 -58.94 -2.37
C LEU A 9 -8.37 -58.14 -2.76
N SER A 10 -8.14 -57.97 -4.06
CA SER A 10 -7.17 -56.99 -4.56
C SER A 10 -7.96 -55.84 -5.20
N ALA A 11 -8.03 -54.72 -4.48
CA ALA A 11 -8.56 -53.47 -4.99
C ALA A 11 -7.57 -52.88 -6.01
N VAL A 12 -7.99 -52.80 -7.27
CA VAL A 12 -7.24 -52.03 -8.28
C VAL A 12 -7.67 -50.57 -8.13
N ALA A 13 -6.84 -49.78 -7.46
CA ALA A 13 -6.98 -48.33 -7.41
C ALA A 13 -6.68 -47.77 -8.82
N LEU A 14 -7.72 -47.36 -9.55
CA LEU A 14 -7.60 -46.49 -10.70
C LEU A 14 -7.20 -45.10 -10.19
N ALA A 15 -5.89 -44.85 -10.08
CA ALA A 15 -5.36 -43.50 -9.95
C ALA A 15 -5.65 -42.75 -11.25
N GLN A 16 -6.77 -42.03 -11.29
CA GLN A 16 -6.96 -40.96 -12.26
C GLN A 16 -5.88 -39.91 -11.97
N GLY A 17 -4.83 -39.91 -12.79
CA GLY A 17 -3.87 -38.83 -12.84
C GLY A 17 -4.61 -37.55 -13.21
N ALA A 18 -5.05 -36.80 -12.20
CA ALA A 18 -5.46 -35.43 -12.36
C ALA A 18 -4.22 -34.67 -12.86
N ASN A 19 -4.20 -34.39 -14.16
CA ASN A 19 -3.34 -33.37 -14.73
C ASN A 19 -3.67 -32.08 -13.99
N ILE A 20 -2.85 -31.74 -12.99
CA ILE A 20 -2.80 -30.40 -12.44
C ILE A 20 -2.28 -29.54 -13.58
N ARG A 21 -3.21 -28.96 -14.34
CA ARG A 21 -2.94 -27.79 -15.17
C ARG A 21 -2.29 -26.80 -14.22
N ASN A 22 -1.01 -26.55 -14.45
CA ASN A 22 -0.24 -25.52 -13.80
C ASN A 22 -0.84 -24.17 -14.23
N GLY A 23 -1.97 -23.83 -13.61
CA GLY A 23 -2.56 -22.52 -13.68
C GLY A 23 -1.58 -21.61 -12.97
N SER A 24 -0.72 -20.98 -13.76
CA SER A 24 0.09 -19.83 -13.36
C SER A 24 -0.88 -18.75 -12.82
N SER A 25 -1.21 -18.86 -11.54
CA SER A 25 -1.85 -17.81 -10.76
C SER A 25 -0.88 -16.64 -10.75
N ALA A 26 -1.14 -15.65 -11.59
CA ALA A 26 -0.43 -14.39 -11.59
C ALA A 26 -0.79 -13.58 -10.33
N ARG A 27 -0.27 -14.00 -9.17
CA ARG A 27 -0.15 -13.25 -7.89
C ARG A 27 0.68 -14.12 -6.92
N PRO A 28 1.89 -13.69 -6.49
CA PRO A 28 1.98 -12.61 -5.49
C PRO A 28 3.29 -11.79 -5.56
N GLN A 29 3.89 -11.55 -6.72
CA GLN A 29 5.19 -10.85 -6.81
C GLN A 29 5.17 -9.48 -6.10
N ARG A 30 4.07 -8.72 -6.28
CA ARG A 30 3.86 -7.42 -5.61
C ARG A 30 3.77 -7.49 -4.08
N ARG A 31 3.30 -8.61 -3.52
CA ARG A 31 3.18 -8.77 -2.06
C ARG A 31 4.55 -9.04 -1.42
N GLN A 32 5.41 -9.76 -2.13
CA GLN A 32 6.76 -10.03 -1.68
C GLN A 32 7.58 -8.73 -1.61
N ASP A 33 7.43 -7.84 -2.59
CA ASP A 33 8.08 -6.52 -2.60
C ASP A 33 7.75 -5.66 -1.36
N TYR A 34 6.54 -5.78 -0.81
CA TYR A 34 6.12 -5.08 0.42
C TYR A 34 6.70 -5.67 1.71
N LEU A 35 7.19 -6.93 1.65
CA LEU A 35 7.73 -7.67 2.79
C LEU A 35 9.26 -7.58 2.86
N ASP A 36 9.94 -7.32 1.74
CA ASP A 36 11.41 -7.34 1.64
C ASP A 36 12.09 -6.00 2.00
N GLY A 37 11.40 -5.11 2.73
CA GLY A 37 12.03 -3.94 3.39
C GLY A 37 12.30 -2.71 2.51
N THR A 38 11.77 -2.66 1.28
CA THR A 38 11.95 -1.49 0.40
C THR A 38 10.90 -0.38 0.56
N TYR A 39 9.97 -0.53 1.50
CA TYR A 39 8.84 0.38 1.74
C TYR A 39 8.90 0.85 3.20
N GLU A 40 8.73 2.15 3.45
CA GLU A 40 8.65 2.65 4.82
C GLU A 40 7.24 2.42 5.35
N ALA A 41 7.08 1.43 6.24
CA ALA A 41 5.79 1.06 6.82
C ALA A 41 5.52 1.80 8.13
N ASN A 42 4.26 2.13 8.38
CA ASN A 42 3.81 2.63 9.67
C ASN A 42 3.42 1.49 10.62
N ALA A 43 3.73 1.64 11.90
CA ALA A 43 3.29 0.72 12.96
C ALA A 43 1.81 0.90 13.32
N ARG A 44 1.14 1.95 12.80
CA ARG A 44 -0.23 2.28 13.13
C ARG A 44 -1.19 1.86 12.03
N VAL A 45 -2.39 1.46 12.45
CA VAL A 45 -3.52 1.20 11.55
C VAL A 45 -4.07 2.55 11.09
N MET A 46 -4.07 2.78 9.79
CA MET A 46 -4.78 3.90 9.18
C MET A 46 -6.28 3.56 9.12
N PRO A 47 -7.16 4.39 9.71
CA PRO A 47 -8.59 4.12 9.74
C PRO A 47 -9.24 4.30 8.37
N GLU A 48 -10.42 3.69 8.18
CA GLU A 48 -11.33 3.95 7.04
C GLU A 48 -10.73 3.76 5.64
N MET A 49 -9.74 2.88 5.53
CA MET A 49 -9.13 2.50 4.25
C MET A 49 -9.81 1.30 3.60
N CYS A 50 -10.44 0.44 4.41
CA CYS A 50 -11.14 -0.75 3.97
C CYS A 50 -12.56 -0.78 4.55
N PRO A 51 -13.51 -1.49 3.92
CA PRO A 51 -14.85 -1.64 4.48
C PRO A 51 -14.77 -2.19 5.91
N SER A 52 -15.31 -1.42 6.86
CA SER A 52 -15.39 -1.76 8.28
C SER A 52 -14.04 -2.08 8.97
N SER A 53 -12.91 -1.68 8.40
CA SER A 53 -11.56 -1.98 8.92
C SER A 53 -10.52 -0.95 8.50
N GLY A 54 -9.40 -0.90 9.22
CA GLY A 54 -8.25 -0.09 8.82
C GLY A 54 -7.28 -0.84 7.89
N ALA A 55 -6.18 -0.18 7.57
CA ALA A 55 -5.07 -0.76 6.81
C ALA A 55 -3.72 -0.35 7.41
N CYS A 56 -2.71 -1.22 7.31
CA CYS A 56 -1.34 -0.82 7.58
C CYS A 56 -0.82 0.01 6.42
N SER A 57 -0.34 1.21 6.72
CA SER A 57 0.12 2.13 5.69
C SER A 57 1.61 1.98 5.42
N MET A 58 1.99 2.28 4.19
CA MET A 58 3.38 2.36 3.77
C MET A 58 3.56 3.33 2.63
N THR A 59 4.73 3.93 2.53
CA THR A 59 5.12 4.73 1.36
C THR A 59 5.79 3.86 0.31
N ASP A 60 5.52 4.16 -0.96
CA ASP A 60 6.19 3.48 -2.06
C ASP A 60 7.66 3.89 -2.23
N ARG A 61 8.41 3.15 -3.07
CA ARG A 61 9.82 3.44 -3.33
C ARG A 61 10.07 4.83 -3.93
N GLY A 62 9.05 5.43 -4.56
CA GLY A 62 9.10 6.77 -5.13
C GLY A 62 8.84 7.89 -4.13
N TRP A 63 8.52 7.57 -2.87
CA TRP A 63 8.26 8.57 -1.85
C TRP A 63 9.54 9.31 -1.47
N PRO A 64 9.55 10.66 -1.52
CA PRO A 64 10.74 11.44 -1.18
C PRO A 64 11.15 11.26 0.28
N SER A 65 12.46 11.29 0.56
CA SER A 65 12.99 11.17 1.93
C SER A 65 13.50 12.49 2.51
N LYS A 66 13.47 13.56 1.70
CA LYS A 66 13.93 14.90 2.03
C LYS A 66 12.85 15.93 1.72
N GLY A 67 13.08 17.16 2.14
CA GLY A 67 12.26 18.31 1.81
C GLY A 67 12.37 18.72 0.34
N PHE A 68 11.81 19.89 0.03
CA PHE A 68 11.69 20.39 -1.34
C PHE A 68 12.18 21.83 -1.43
N SER A 69 12.76 22.16 -2.58
CA SER A 69 13.08 23.52 -2.99
C SER A 69 11.93 24.05 -3.84
N CYS A 70 11.28 25.11 -3.39
CA CYS A 70 10.22 25.79 -4.13
C CYS A 70 10.79 27.05 -4.80
N PRO A 71 10.16 27.55 -5.87
CA PRO A 71 10.54 28.83 -6.46
C PRO A 71 10.57 29.94 -5.39
N PRO A 72 11.60 30.80 -5.39
CA PRO A 72 11.78 31.81 -4.36
C PRO A 72 10.62 32.80 -4.38
N LYS A 73 10.02 33.01 -3.20
CA LYS A 73 9.05 34.07 -2.90
C LYS A 73 9.56 34.83 -1.68
N ALA A 74 9.11 36.08 -1.50
CA ALA A 74 9.54 36.94 -0.39
C ALA A 74 9.49 36.24 0.99
N ASP A 75 8.52 35.35 1.19
CA ASP A 75 8.28 34.64 2.46
C ASP A 75 8.36 33.10 2.35
N SER A 76 8.95 32.55 1.29
CA SER A 76 9.04 31.09 1.08
C SER A 76 10.47 30.57 1.19
N TYR A 77 10.72 29.75 2.20
CA TYR A 77 12.01 29.08 2.46
C TYR A 77 12.07 27.64 1.90
N GLY A 78 11.12 27.28 1.01
CA GLY A 78 10.90 25.91 0.57
C GLY A 78 10.33 25.02 1.68
N VAL A 79 10.34 23.71 1.45
CA VAL A 79 9.91 22.70 2.42
C VAL A 79 11.15 22.10 3.07
N THR A 80 11.25 22.20 4.39
CA THR A 80 12.34 21.56 5.14
C THR A 80 12.10 20.06 5.29
N ASP A 81 13.16 19.28 5.49
CA ASP A 81 13.07 17.82 5.66
C ASP A 81 12.12 17.46 6.80
N TYR A 82 12.29 18.10 7.96
CA TYR A 82 11.43 17.90 9.14
C TYR A 82 9.95 18.21 8.86
N SER A 83 9.68 19.30 8.14
CA SER A 83 8.31 19.70 7.81
C SER A 83 7.65 18.70 6.87
N PHE A 84 8.40 18.17 5.89
CA PHE A 84 7.90 17.14 5.00
C PHE A 84 7.69 15.80 5.72
N LEU A 85 8.62 15.37 6.57
CA LEU A 85 8.50 14.14 7.36
C LEU A 85 7.27 14.19 8.28
N THR A 86 6.96 15.34 8.86
CA THR A 86 5.74 15.53 9.67
C THR A 86 4.46 15.31 8.84
N ALA A 87 4.44 15.79 7.60
CA ALA A 87 3.32 15.56 6.70
C ALA A 87 3.26 14.10 6.22
N GLN A 88 4.40 13.45 5.96
CA GLN A 88 4.45 12.01 5.68
C GLN A 88 3.86 11.22 6.85
N ASP A 89 4.25 11.49 8.09
CA ASP A 89 3.70 10.82 9.27
C ASP A 89 2.19 11.04 9.38
N THR A 90 1.73 12.28 9.15
CA THR A 90 0.30 12.61 9.14
C THR A 90 -0.44 11.84 8.06
N ALA A 91 0.11 11.78 6.84
CA ALA A 91 -0.41 11.01 5.73
C ALA A 91 -0.46 9.52 6.06
N MET A 92 0.59 8.96 6.65
CA MET A 92 0.66 7.54 7.01
C MET A 92 -0.25 7.18 8.19
N VAL A 93 -0.54 8.07 9.13
CA VAL A 93 -1.39 7.75 10.29
C VAL A 93 -2.87 7.96 9.98
N TYR A 94 -3.22 9.07 9.34
CA TYR A 94 -4.61 9.53 9.20
C TYR A 94 -5.10 9.59 7.75
N GLY A 95 -4.26 9.21 6.78
CA GLY A 95 -4.47 9.59 5.39
C GLY A 95 -4.04 11.04 5.12
N GLY A 96 -4.10 11.90 6.13
CA GLY A 96 -3.35 13.14 6.29
C GLY A 96 -3.67 14.26 5.31
N GLY A 97 -4.88 14.34 4.78
CA GLY A 97 -5.26 15.43 3.89
C GLY A 97 -6.71 15.37 3.46
N ASP A 98 -7.11 16.34 2.64
CA ASP A 98 -8.43 16.37 2.01
C ASP A 98 -8.43 15.45 0.80
N GLU A 99 -9.51 14.70 0.62
CA GLU A 99 -9.73 13.94 -0.61
C GLU A 99 -10.01 14.93 -1.76
N ILE A 100 -9.30 14.76 -2.87
CA ILE A 100 -9.45 15.58 -4.06
C ILE A 100 -9.99 14.76 -5.23
N GLU A 101 -10.62 15.42 -6.18
CA GLU A 101 -11.16 14.75 -7.36
C GLU A 101 -10.13 14.70 -8.51
N ALA A 102 -10.39 13.86 -9.50
CA ALA A 102 -9.55 13.74 -10.70
C ALA A 102 -9.35 15.07 -11.45
N LYS A 103 -10.31 16.00 -11.36
CA LYS A 103 -10.20 17.35 -11.96
C LYS A 103 -9.13 18.22 -11.28
N ASP A 104 -8.85 17.95 -10.01
CA ASP A 104 -7.89 18.68 -9.18
C ASP A 104 -6.55 17.95 -9.08
N TRP A 105 -6.43 16.77 -9.71
CA TRP A 105 -5.20 16.01 -9.80
C TRP A 105 -4.18 16.72 -10.70
N PRO A 106 -2.91 16.83 -10.29
CA PRO A 106 -1.88 17.46 -11.08
C PRO A 106 -1.67 16.79 -12.44
N LYS A 107 -1.63 17.60 -13.50
CA LYS A 107 -1.35 17.12 -14.87
C LYS A 107 0.08 16.61 -15.05
N SER A 108 0.99 17.03 -14.18
CA SER A 108 2.36 16.55 -14.05
C SER A 108 2.45 15.07 -13.65
N CYS A 109 1.39 14.53 -13.06
CA CYS A 109 1.33 13.16 -12.56
C CYS A 109 0.37 12.31 -13.39
N SER A 110 0.71 11.05 -13.60
CA SER A 110 -0.25 10.06 -14.09
C SER A 110 -1.43 9.93 -13.12
N LEU A 111 -2.64 9.75 -13.63
CA LEU A 111 -3.78 9.42 -12.79
C LEU A 111 -3.52 8.12 -12.01
N PRO A 112 -3.83 8.08 -10.71
CA PRO A 112 -3.62 6.89 -9.92
C PRO A 112 -4.59 5.77 -10.36
N PRO A 113 -4.23 4.50 -10.11
CA PRO A 113 -5.06 3.38 -10.52
C PRO A 113 -6.43 3.40 -9.83
N LYS A 114 -7.43 2.80 -10.47
CA LYS A 114 -8.80 2.69 -9.93
C LYS A 114 -8.81 2.14 -8.50
N GLY A 115 -9.62 2.76 -7.65
CA GLY A 115 -9.76 2.43 -6.22
C GLY A 115 -8.75 3.13 -5.31
N SER A 116 -7.89 4.00 -5.85
CA SER A 116 -7.04 4.86 -5.03
C SER A 116 -7.79 6.11 -4.61
N LYS A 117 -7.58 6.55 -3.37
CA LYS A 117 -7.98 7.89 -2.91
C LYS A 117 -6.92 8.88 -3.37
N MET A 118 -7.34 10.04 -3.89
CA MET A 118 -6.44 11.14 -4.25
C MET A 118 -6.46 12.14 -3.11
N MET A 119 -5.32 12.50 -2.56
CA MET A 119 -5.23 13.27 -1.32
C MET A 119 -4.39 14.53 -1.52
N ARG A 120 -4.74 15.58 -0.75
CA ARG A 120 -3.94 16.79 -0.61
C ARG A 120 -3.76 17.13 0.87
N TYR A 121 -2.52 17.06 1.35
CA TYR A 121 -2.14 17.74 2.59
C TYR A 121 -1.83 19.20 2.29
N SER A 122 -2.29 20.13 3.13
CA SER A 122 -1.93 21.54 3.05
C SER A 122 -1.78 22.13 4.45
N ASN A 123 -0.75 22.94 4.64
CA ASN A 123 -0.57 23.75 5.85
C ASN A 123 -0.71 25.26 5.57
N GLY A 124 -1.21 25.63 4.39
CA GLY A 124 -1.34 27.02 3.94
C GLY A 124 -0.10 27.59 3.25
N ALA A 125 1.11 27.13 3.58
CA ALA A 125 2.34 27.57 2.92
C ALA A 125 2.70 26.71 1.70
N TRP A 126 2.44 25.41 1.80
CA TRP A 126 2.66 24.43 0.75
C TRP A 126 1.65 23.30 0.85
N SER A 127 1.56 22.50 -0.21
CA SER A 127 0.71 21.32 -0.27
C SER A 127 1.45 20.14 -0.88
N ALA A 128 1.25 18.96 -0.29
CA ALA A 128 1.70 17.69 -0.82
C ALA A 128 0.51 16.96 -1.43
N ILE A 129 0.65 16.49 -2.67
CA ILE A 129 -0.37 15.75 -3.39
C ILE A 129 0.13 14.32 -3.58
N TYR A 130 -0.69 13.35 -3.21
CA TYR A 130 -0.36 11.94 -3.25
C TYR A 130 -1.62 11.10 -3.40
N SER A 131 -1.46 9.81 -3.69
CA SER A 131 -2.57 8.86 -3.73
C SER A 131 -2.39 7.78 -2.68
N ILE A 132 -3.50 7.22 -2.21
CA ILE A 132 -3.51 6.09 -1.28
C ILE A 132 -4.26 4.95 -1.94
N LYS A 133 -3.58 3.83 -2.18
CA LYS A 133 -4.19 2.63 -2.73
C LYS A 133 -4.37 1.56 -1.64
N PRO A 134 -5.60 1.34 -1.16
CA PRO A 134 -5.88 0.23 -0.26
C PRO A 134 -5.91 -1.11 -1.02
N THR A 135 -5.46 -2.15 -0.35
CA THR A 135 -5.65 -3.56 -0.72
C THR A 135 -6.30 -4.24 0.46
N CYS A 136 -7.60 -4.49 0.38
CA CYS A 136 -8.39 -5.03 1.48
C CYS A 136 -8.52 -6.55 1.34
N ASN A 137 -7.95 -7.29 2.28
CA ASN A 137 -7.94 -8.74 2.31
C ASN A 137 -8.00 -9.34 3.72
N CYS A 138 -8.21 -8.53 4.76
CA CYS A 138 -8.55 -9.06 6.08
C CYS A 138 -9.93 -9.75 6.01
N PRO A 139 -10.12 -10.84 6.77
CA PRO A 139 -11.45 -11.33 7.06
C PRO A 139 -12.32 -10.24 7.70
N GLU A 140 -13.63 -10.34 7.52
CA GLU A 140 -14.57 -9.38 8.10
C GLU A 140 -14.42 -9.31 9.63
N GLY A 141 -14.39 -8.09 10.18
CA GLY A 141 -14.19 -7.84 11.60
C GLY A 141 -12.76 -7.99 12.12
N VAL A 142 -11.79 -8.39 11.28
CA VAL A 142 -10.38 -8.53 11.69
C VAL A 142 -9.60 -7.25 11.38
N GLN A 143 -8.95 -6.69 12.40
CA GLN A 143 -8.04 -5.55 12.23
C GLN A 143 -6.64 -6.03 11.79
N PRO A 144 -5.97 -5.26 10.92
CA PRO A 144 -4.64 -5.63 10.46
C PRO A 144 -3.60 -5.44 11.56
N LYS A 145 -2.65 -6.37 11.65
CA LYS A 145 -1.51 -6.27 12.57
C LYS A 145 -0.40 -5.44 11.92
N CYS A 146 -0.30 -4.17 12.28
CA CYS A 146 0.79 -3.29 11.84
C CYS A 146 1.93 -3.39 12.86
N THR A 147 2.98 -4.12 12.52
CA THR A 147 4.22 -4.19 13.31
C THR A 147 5.37 -3.69 12.44
N ARG A 148 6.18 -2.75 12.96
CA ARG A 148 7.20 -2.02 12.17
C ARG A 148 8.63 -2.55 12.40
N ALA A 149 8.84 -3.50 13.32
CA ALA A 149 10.17 -3.86 13.80
C ALA A 149 11.16 -4.27 12.69
N ASN A 150 10.71 -4.86 11.57
CA ASN A 150 11.54 -5.19 10.40
C ASN A 150 10.73 -5.10 9.07
N GLY A 151 9.82 -4.12 8.95
CA GLY A 151 8.78 -4.10 7.90
C GLY A 151 7.48 -4.78 8.35
N LEU A 152 6.47 -4.83 7.47
CA LEU A 152 5.18 -5.45 7.81
C LEU A 152 5.31 -6.96 7.99
N SER A 153 4.58 -7.50 8.96
CA SER A 153 4.51 -8.95 9.17
C SER A 153 3.93 -9.65 7.93
N LYS A 154 4.35 -10.89 7.67
CA LYS A 154 3.72 -11.75 6.65
C LYS A 154 2.23 -12.00 6.95
N GLU A 155 1.83 -11.85 8.20
CA GLU A 155 0.45 -11.93 8.67
C GLU A 155 -0.35 -10.64 8.45
N THR A 156 0.31 -9.54 8.06
CA THR A 156 -0.38 -8.28 7.82
C THR A 156 -1.35 -8.45 6.64
N CYS A 157 -2.63 -8.41 6.96
CA CYS A 157 -3.73 -8.17 6.03
C CYS A 157 -3.99 -6.65 5.95
N ASN A 158 -4.78 -6.20 4.99
CA ASN A 158 -5.09 -4.80 4.65
C ASN A 158 -3.86 -3.87 4.60
N ILE A 159 -3.43 -3.51 3.39
CA ILE A 159 -2.30 -2.58 3.19
C ILE A 159 -2.78 -1.35 2.42
N ALA A 160 -2.36 -0.17 2.85
CA ALA A 160 -2.56 1.09 2.15
C ALA A 160 -1.21 1.63 1.68
N VAL A 161 -1.00 1.66 0.35
CA VAL A 161 0.24 2.16 -0.23
C VAL A 161 0.05 3.62 -0.62
N LEU A 162 0.87 4.50 -0.06
CA LEU A 162 0.94 5.91 -0.38
C LEU A 162 1.95 6.11 -1.52
N THR A 163 1.52 6.79 -2.57
CA THR A 163 2.37 7.14 -3.72
C THR A 163 2.38 8.64 -3.88
N PHE A 164 3.57 9.23 -3.76
CA PHE A 164 3.77 10.67 -3.91
C PHE A 164 3.56 11.10 -5.37
N CYS A 165 2.96 12.26 -5.58
CA CYS A 165 2.81 12.87 -6.90
C CYS A 165 3.66 14.13 -7.00
N GLU A 166 3.32 15.19 -6.25
CA GLU A 166 4.08 16.44 -6.29
C GLU A 166 3.94 17.27 -5.02
N MET A 167 4.87 18.22 -4.89
CA MET A 167 4.86 19.26 -3.86
C MET A 167 4.58 20.61 -4.53
N ARG A 168 3.73 21.44 -3.93
CA ARG A 168 3.45 22.79 -4.43
C ARG A 168 3.53 23.85 -3.36
N SER A 169 3.98 25.05 -3.73
CA SER A 169 3.81 26.28 -2.94
C SER A 169 2.90 27.24 -3.71
N GLY A 170 1.62 27.27 -3.35
CA GLY A 170 0.58 27.90 -4.18
C GLY A 170 0.44 27.18 -5.53
N SER A 171 0.61 27.91 -6.64
CA SER A 171 0.58 27.36 -7.99
C SER A 171 1.91 26.75 -8.46
N ASP A 172 2.99 26.95 -7.71
CA ASP A 172 4.33 26.59 -8.17
C ASP A 172 4.70 25.19 -7.73
N ILE A 173 5.32 24.41 -8.63
CA ILE A 173 5.82 23.08 -8.35
C ILE A 173 7.19 23.19 -7.67
N CYS A 174 7.37 22.46 -6.57
CA CYS A 174 8.64 22.37 -5.86
C CYS A 174 9.41 21.13 -6.30
N SER A 175 10.74 21.21 -6.32
CA SER A 175 11.63 20.11 -6.67
C SER A 175 12.19 19.43 -5.41
N PRO A 176 12.38 18.10 -5.40
CA PRO A 176 13.07 17.42 -4.30
C PRO A 176 14.48 17.98 -4.06
N LYS A 177 14.96 17.93 -2.81
CA LYS A 177 16.33 18.29 -2.40
C LYS A 177 17.28 17.09 -2.41
#